data_AF-A0A667GGW6-F1
#
_entry.id   AF-A0A667GGW6-F1
#
_cell.length_a   1.000
_cell.length_b   1.000
_cell.length_c   1.000
_cell.angle_alpha   90.00
_cell.angle_beta   90.00
_cell.angle_gamma   90.00
#
_symmetry.space_group_name_H-M   'P 1'
#
loop_
_entity.id
_entity.type
_entity.pdbx_description
1 polymer ?
#
loop_
_entity_poly.entity_id
_entity_poly.type
_entity_poly.pdbx_seq_one_letter_code
_entity_poly.pdbx_strand_id
1 'polypeptide(L)'
;MAGQRALLLAGFLLSGFLLPEAAEILTVSSLGGSHYLLLDRVSQILQDHGHNVTMLLYGGDYLIPKKKENAYQVISWLLPEDHEKELKEHFDSYMKEALHGSTVPSCILID
;
A
#
# COMPACT_ATOMS: atom_id res chain seq x y z
N MET A 1 -40.08 -30.31 17.94
CA MET A 1 -38.62 -30.38 18.22
C MET A 1 -37.74 -30.40 16.96
N ALA A 2 -38.09 -31.13 15.90
CA ALA A 2 -37.26 -31.19 14.68
C ALA A 2 -37.18 -29.86 13.88
N GLY A 3 -38.29 -29.13 13.75
CA GLY A 3 -38.33 -27.86 13.00
C GLY A 3 -37.47 -26.75 13.59
N GLN A 4 -37.38 -26.66 14.92
CA GLN A 4 -36.54 -25.66 15.59
C GLN A 4 -35.05 -25.96 15.42
N ARG A 5 -34.66 -27.24 15.42
CA ARG A 5 -33.29 -27.67 15.12
C ARG A 5 -32.93 -27.43 13.65
N ALA A 6 -33.87 -27.64 12.73
CA ALA A 6 -33.69 -27.34 11.31
C ALA A 6 -33.52 -25.83 11.05
N LEU A 7 -34.29 -24.98 11.73
CA LEU A 7 -34.16 -23.52 11.65
C LEU A 7 -32.82 -23.02 12.22
N LEU A 8 -32.35 -23.60 13.33
CA LEU A 8 -31.03 -23.27 13.89
C LEU A 8 -29.89 -23.69 12.95
N LEU A 9 -29.99 -24.87 12.35
CA LEU A 9 -29.02 -25.34 11.34
C LEU A 9 -29.05 -24.46 10.08
N ALA A 10 -30.23 -24.10 9.59
CA ALA A 10 -30.36 -23.20 8.45
C ALA A 10 -29.77 -21.81 8.75
N GLY A 11 -30.04 -21.25 9.94
CA GLY A 11 -29.45 -19.98 10.37
C GLY A 11 -27.93 -20.04 10.49
N PHE A 12 -27.38 -21.14 11.01
CA PHE A 12 -25.93 -21.33 11.14
C PHE A 12 -25.24 -21.47 9.77
N LEU A 13 -25.84 -22.23 8.85
CA LEU A 13 -25.33 -22.40 7.49
C LEU A 13 -25.46 -21.13 6.65
N LEU A 14 -26.55 -20.36 6.83
CA LEU A 14 -26.73 -19.06 6.20
C LEU A 14 -25.75 -18.03 6.77
N SER A 15 -25.45 -18.06 8.07
CA SER A 15 -24.45 -17.20 8.70
C SER A 15 -23.05 -17.44 8.15
N GLY A 16 -22.70 -18.70 7.84
CA GLY A 16 -21.42 -19.04 7.20
C GLY A 16 -21.33 -18.66 5.72
N PHE A 17 -22.46 -18.38 5.07
CA PHE A 17 -22.54 -17.99 3.65
C PHE A 17 -22.63 -16.48 3.43
N LEU A 18 -23.07 -15.71 4.44
CA LEU A 18 -23.43 -14.29 4.29
C LEU A 18 -22.31 -13.31 4.62
N LEU A 19 -21.18 -13.76 5.16
CA LEU A 19 -20.08 -12.87 5.52
C LEU A 19 -18.75 -13.50 5.07
N PRO A 20 -18.25 -13.19 3.86
CA PRO A 20 -16.81 -13.03 3.75
C PRO A 20 -16.49 -11.87 4.70
N GLU A 21 -16.05 -12.18 5.92
CA GLU A 21 -15.64 -11.14 6.87
C GLU A 21 -14.43 -10.43 6.26
N ALA A 22 -14.70 -9.27 5.68
CA ALA A 22 -13.69 -8.42 5.08
C ALA A 22 -12.74 -7.98 6.21
N ALA A 23 -11.55 -8.56 6.27
CA ALA A 23 -10.53 -8.07 7.18
C ALA A 23 -10.27 -6.57 6.89
N GLU A 24 -10.16 -5.78 7.97
CA GLU A 24 -9.66 -4.41 7.90
C GLU A 24 -8.13 -4.45 7.85
N ILE A 25 -7.57 -4.06 6.71
CA ILE A 25 -6.12 -4.16 6.46
C ILE A 25 -5.53 -2.77 6.31
N LEU A 26 -4.54 -2.47 7.16
CA LEU A 26 -3.70 -1.30 7.04
C LEU A 26 -2.40 -1.67 6.33
N THR A 27 -2.17 -1.05 5.18
CA THR A 27 -0.90 -1.11 4.45
C THR A 27 -0.13 0.19 4.67
N VAL A 28 1.20 0.13 4.73
CA VAL A 28 2.03 1.30 5.00
C VAL A 28 3.12 1.42 3.94
N SER A 29 3.28 2.62 3.39
CA SER A 29 4.36 2.96 2.47
C SER A 29 5.00 4.28 2.90
N SER A 30 6.27 4.22 3.30
CA SER A 30 7.04 5.38 3.79
C SER A 30 7.92 6.04 2.72
N LEU A 31 8.16 5.35 1.60
CA LEU A 31 9.03 5.79 0.51
C LEU A 31 8.39 5.43 -0.83
N GLY A 32 8.50 6.32 -1.81
CA GLY A 32 8.03 6.07 -3.17
C GLY A 32 8.87 5.04 -3.94
N GLY A 33 8.77 5.08 -5.27
CA GLY A 33 9.47 4.15 -6.16
C GLY A 33 8.94 2.71 -6.05
N SER A 34 9.83 1.72 -6.09
CA SER A 34 9.47 0.30 -6.12
C SER A 34 8.71 -0.18 -4.88
N HIS A 35 9.01 0.37 -3.71
CA HIS A 35 8.32 0.04 -2.45
C HIS A 35 6.86 0.47 -2.49
N TYR A 36 6.60 1.69 -2.95
CA TYR A 36 5.24 2.16 -3.19
C TYR A 36 4.52 1.31 -4.24
N LEU A 37 5.15 1.01 -5.38
CA LEU A 37 4.52 0.21 -6.44
C LEU A 37 4.15 -1.20 -5.98
N LEU A 38 5.01 -1.84 -5.16
CA LEU A 38 4.72 -3.14 -4.57
C LEU A 38 3.52 -3.06 -3.62
N LEU A 39 3.53 -2.09 -2.70
CA LEU A 39 2.46 -1.93 -1.72
C LEU A 39 1.15 -1.53 -2.40
N ASP A 40 1.19 -0.68 -3.41
CA ASP A 40 0.04 -0.31 -4.24
C ASP A 40 -0.59 -1.55 -4.90
N ARG A 41 0.25 -2.43 -5.47
CA ARG A 41 -0.24 -3.67 -6.06
C ARG A 41 -0.82 -4.64 -5.03
N VAL A 42 -0.18 -4.78 -3.87
CA VAL A 42 -0.69 -5.62 -2.77
C VAL A 42 -2.03 -5.09 -2.28
N SER A 43 -2.17 -3.78 -2.07
CA SER A 43 -3.41 -3.14 -1.63
C SER A 43 -4.54 -3.33 -2.62
N GLN A 44 -4.26 -3.23 -3.94
CA GLN A 44 -5.24 -3.56 -4.98
C GLN A 44 -5.70 -5.00 -4.89
N ILE A 45 -4.77 -5.96 -4.82
CA ILE A 45 -5.11 -7.39 -4.74
C ILE A 45 -5.98 -7.66 -3.52
N LEU A 46 -5.64 -7.11 -2.35
CA LEU A 46 -6.42 -7.31 -1.14
C LEU A 46 -7.83 -6.71 -1.26
N GLN A 47 -7.95 -5.50 -1.80
CA GLN A 47 -9.24 -4.84 -2.03
C GLN A 47 -10.10 -5.63 -3.03
N ASP A 48 -9.51 -6.11 -4.13
CA ASP A 48 -10.17 -6.91 -5.16
C ASP A 48 -10.68 -8.26 -4.63
N HIS A 49 -10.06 -8.79 -3.56
CA HIS A 49 -10.48 -10.02 -2.89
C HIS A 49 -11.48 -9.78 -1.75
N GLY A 50 -12.05 -8.57 -1.65
CA GLY A 50 -13.13 -8.24 -0.73
C GLY A 50 -12.69 -7.75 0.65
N HIS A 51 -11.41 -7.44 0.86
CA HIS A 51 -10.94 -6.82 2.11
C HIS A 51 -11.19 -5.31 2.12
N ASN A 52 -11.29 -4.72 3.31
CA ASN A 52 -11.33 -3.27 3.47
C ASN A 52 -9.91 -2.76 3.66
N VAL A 53 -9.33 -2.15 2.62
CA VAL A 53 -7.93 -1.74 2.64
C VAL A 53 -7.80 -0.23 2.83
N THR A 54 -6.93 0.16 3.77
CA THR A 54 -6.45 1.53 3.91
C THR A 54 -4.93 1.55 3.75
N MET A 55 -4.41 2.51 2.99
CA MET A 55 -2.98 2.76 2.86
C MET A 55 -2.59 4.02 3.62
N LEU A 56 -1.69 3.88 4.57
CA LEU A 56 -0.99 4.99 5.19
C LEU A 56 0.26 5.31 4.35
N LEU A 57 0.20 6.43 3.65
CA LEU A 57 1.24 6.88 2.73
C LEU A 57 1.99 8.06 3.34
N TYR A 58 3.31 7.99 3.41
CA TYR A 58 4.12 9.17 3.70
C TYR A 58 3.94 10.19 2.57
N GLY A 59 3.50 11.39 2.90
CA GLY A 59 3.11 12.43 1.94
C GLY A 59 4.25 13.31 1.43
N GLY A 60 5.49 13.05 1.83
CA GLY A 60 6.64 13.74 1.25
C GLY A 60 6.81 13.38 -0.24
N ASP A 61 7.23 14.34 -1.06
CA ASP A 61 7.39 14.21 -2.52
C ASP A 61 8.58 13.31 -2.95
N TYR A 62 8.77 12.16 -2.30
CA TYR A 62 9.87 11.24 -2.57
C TYR A 62 9.40 10.09 -3.46
N LEU A 63 9.55 10.27 -4.78
CA LEU A 63 9.31 9.22 -5.77
C LEU A 63 7.89 8.66 -5.77
N ILE A 64 6.92 9.40 -5.23
CA ILE A 64 5.51 9.02 -5.26
C ILE A 64 4.94 9.47 -6.61
N PRO A 65 4.43 8.53 -7.43
CA PRO A 65 3.80 8.91 -8.70
C PRO A 65 2.54 9.74 -8.45
N LYS A 66 2.15 10.56 -9.44
CA LYS A 66 0.93 11.37 -9.35
C LYS A 66 -0.26 10.47 -8.98
N LYS A 67 -0.99 10.89 -7.94
CA LYS A 67 -2.17 10.18 -7.42
C LYS A 67 -3.12 9.82 -8.56
N LYS A 68 -3.37 8.53 -8.72
CA LYS A 68 -4.49 7.98 -9.49
C LYS A 68 -5.67 7.77 -8.53
N GLU A 69 -6.90 7.79 -9.03
CA GLU A 69 -8.03 7.26 -8.24
C GLU A 69 -7.77 5.78 -7.97
N ASN A 70 -7.55 5.46 -6.69
CA ASN A 70 -7.29 4.10 -6.23
C ASN A 70 -8.60 3.47 -5.74
N ALA A 71 -8.73 2.15 -5.89
CA ALA A 71 -9.90 1.40 -5.43
C ALA A 71 -10.00 1.27 -3.89
N TYR A 72 -8.97 1.70 -3.16
CA TYR A 72 -8.86 1.62 -1.69
C TYR A 72 -8.55 2.99 -1.09
N GLN A 73 -8.81 3.16 0.21
CA GLN A 73 -8.61 4.44 0.90
C GLN A 73 -7.12 4.75 1.09
N VAL A 74 -6.72 6.01 0.89
CA VAL A 74 -5.35 6.47 1.14
C VAL A 74 -5.37 7.61 2.15
N ILE A 75 -4.66 7.43 3.27
CA ILE A 75 -4.41 8.46 4.28
C ILE A 75 -2.96 8.90 4.13
N SER A 76 -2.74 10.19 3.89
CA SER A 76 -1.41 10.78 3.83
C SER A 76 -0.99 11.29 5.22
N TRP A 77 0.25 11.03 5.62
CA TRP A 77 0.85 11.60 6.82
C TRP A 77 2.14 12.34 6.48
N LEU A 78 2.48 13.38 7.24
CA LEU A 78 3.67 14.20 7.03
C LEU A 78 4.55 14.18 8.28
N LEU A 79 5.86 14.31 8.07
CA LEU A 79 6.82 14.54 9.13
C LEU A 79 6.82 16.03 9.52
N PRO A 80 7.25 16.38 10.74
CA PRO A 80 7.63 17.75 11.05
C PRO A 80 8.75 18.25 10.12
N GLU A 81 8.79 19.55 9.86
CA GLU A 81 9.64 20.17 8.83
C GLU A 81 11.14 19.92 9.04
N ASP A 82 11.60 19.94 10.29
CA ASP A 82 12.98 19.65 10.67
C ASP A 82 13.37 18.19 10.32
N HIS A 83 12.49 17.24 10.63
CA HIS A 83 12.69 15.84 10.29
C HIS A 83 12.56 15.56 8.78
N GLU A 84 11.67 16.27 8.08
CA GLU A 84 11.55 16.16 6.62
C GLU A 84 12.84 16.63 5.93
N LYS A 85 13.42 17.74 6.42
CA LYS A 85 14.69 18.24 5.92
C LYS A 85 15.84 17.25 6.17
N GLU A 86 15.93 16.70 7.38
CA GLU A 86 16.95 15.71 7.72
C GLU A 86 16.83 14.46 6.83
N LEU A 87 15.62 13.95 6.63
CA LEU A 87 15.35 12.81 5.75
C LEU A 87 15.74 13.11 4.30
N LYS A 88 15.45 14.32 3.81
CA LYS A 88 15.84 14.78 2.48
C LYS A 88 17.36 14.76 2.30
N GLU A 89 18.09 15.34 3.24
CA GLU A 89 19.55 15.43 3.19
C GLU A 89 20.20 14.04 3.17
N HIS A 90 19.70 13.11 3.99
CA HIS A 90 20.16 11.72 4.01
C HIS A 90 19.86 11.00 2.69
N PHE A 91 18.64 11.15 2.16
CA PHE A 91 18.24 10.52 0.91
C PHE A 91 19.05 11.06 -0.28
N ASP A 92 19.24 12.38 -0.37
CA ASP A 92 20.04 13.00 -1.43
C ASP A 92 21.51 12.56 -1.36
N SER A 93 22.09 12.46 -0.16
CA SER A 93 23.45 11.94 0.02
C SER A 93 23.56 10.49 -0.43
N TYR A 94 22.63 9.63 -0.02
CA TYR A 94 22.58 8.23 -0.44
C TYR A 94 22.47 8.09 -1.96
N MET A 95 21.56 8.83 -2.59
CA MET A 95 21.39 8.80 -4.05
C MET A 95 22.64 9.30 -4.76
N LYS A 96 23.28 10.36 -4.26
CA LYS A 96 24.53 10.87 -4.82
C LYS A 96 25.63 9.81 -4.77
N GLU A 97 25.79 9.10 -3.66
CA GLU A 97 26.78 8.02 -3.52
C GLU A 97 26.46 6.83 -4.42
N ALA A 98 25.22 6.36 -4.42
CA ALA A 98 24.76 5.25 -5.26
C ALA A 98 24.98 5.55 -6.76
N LEU A 99 24.73 6.78 -7.19
CA LEU A 99 24.95 7.23 -8.56
C LEU A 99 26.41 7.57 -8.87
N HIS A 100 27.24 8.00 -7.90
CA HIS A 100 28.68 8.22 -8.12
C HIS A 100 29.44 6.91 -8.41
N GLY A 101 29.01 5.78 -7.85
CA GLY A 101 29.54 4.46 -8.21
C GLY A 101 29.13 3.99 -9.61
N SER A 102 28.20 4.70 -10.26
CA SER A 102 27.74 4.44 -11.62
C SER A 102 28.64 5.17 -12.61
N THR A 103 29.83 4.66 -12.90
CA THR A 103 30.39 4.85 -14.25
C THR A 103 29.37 4.25 -15.21
N VAL A 104 28.54 5.11 -15.79
CA VAL A 104 27.47 4.74 -16.71
C VAL A 104 28.07 3.85 -17.79
N PRO A 105 27.77 2.53 -17.85
CA PRO A 105 28.09 1.77 -19.04
C PRO A 105 27.28 2.43 -20.15
N SER A 106 27.92 2.70 -21.29
CA SER A 106 27.33 3.38 -22.45
C SER A 106 26.19 2.62 -23.14
N CYS A 107 25.48 1.75 -22.41
CA CYS A 107 24.52 0.79 -22.94
C CYS A 107 23.05 1.20 -22.72
N ILE A 108 22.79 2.42 -22.21
CA ILE A 108 21.45 3.00 -22.19
C ILE A 108 21.48 4.32 -22.95
N LEU A 109 21.81 4.23 -24.23
CA LEU A 109 21.27 5.13 -25.25
C LEU A 109 20.30 4.27 -26.05
N ILE A 110 19.01 4.52 -25.84
CA ILE A 110 17.95 4.00 -26.72
C ILE A 110 17.80 5.07 -27.80
N ASP A 111 18.24 4.73 -29.01
CA ASP A 111 17.79 5.39 -30.25
C ASP A 111 16.31 5.08 -30.51
#